data_AF-A0A8S1VKR5-F1
#
_entry.id   AF-A0A8S1VKR5-F1
#
_cell.length_a   1.000
_cell.length_b   1.000
_cell.length_c   1.000
_cell.angle_alpha   90.00
_cell.angle_beta   90.00
_cell.angle_gamma   90.00
#
_symmetry.space_group_name_H-M   'P 1'
#
loop_
_entity.id
_entity.type
_entity.pdbx_description
1 polymer ?
#
loop_
_entity_poly.entity_id
_entity_poly.type
_entity_poly.pdbx_seq_one_letter_code
_entity_poly.pdbx_strand_id
1 'polypeptide(L)'
;MNLLQKSLVLLIKIIKPKLLKDDFWIRLFFILQEKSKKTIKESKLIYQGTKDGLNKDQFWIKCNGKCNLIMIFQSQSGHIFGGYSPCKWQQNLNNNVQDDTLSSFIFSQTHDQIYSLKLENKQNAISSWSSHGPRFGGGCDLAINSNDLQDGYSKLGHSYQWDKYQNSSSTHLFGQDKPQITECEIFELNFL
;
A
#
# COMPACT_ATOMS: atom_id res chain seq x y z
N MET A 1 -8.29 -34.02 -6.61
CA MET A 1 -8.86 -32.69 -6.91
C MET A 1 -8.27 -32.20 -8.23
N ASN A 2 -9.10 -31.95 -9.24
CA ASN A 2 -8.63 -31.56 -10.57
C ASN A 2 -8.13 -30.10 -10.59
N LEU A 3 -7.43 -29.70 -11.65
CA LEU A 3 -6.86 -28.35 -11.82
C LEU A 3 -7.93 -27.25 -11.70
N LEU A 4 -9.14 -27.50 -12.24
CA LEU A 4 -10.27 -26.57 -12.17
C LEU A 4 -10.75 -26.34 -10.73
N GLN A 5 -10.90 -27.41 -9.93
CA GLN A 5 -11.25 -27.30 -8.52
C GLN A 5 -10.16 -26.59 -7.70
N LYS A 6 -8.87 -26.81 -8.01
CA LYS A 6 -7.76 -26.07 -7.37
C LYS A 6 -7.82 -24.57 -7.68
N SER A 7 -8.09 -24.21 -8.94
CA SER A 7 -8.22 -22.82 -9.37
C SER A 7 -9.44 -22.14 -8.73
N LEU A 8 -10.59 -22.82 -8.71
CA LEU A 8 -11.82 -22.30 -8.10
C LEU A 8 -11.66 -22.08 -6.58
N VAL A 9 -11.01 -23.01 -5.88
CA VAL A 9 -10.73 -22.89 -4.43
C VAL A 9 -9.75 -21.74 -4.14
N LEU A 10 -8.80 -21.49 -5.04
CA LEU A 10 -7.88 -20.35 -4.91
C LEU A 10 -8.65 -19.02 -4.98
N LEU A 11 -9.57 -18.89 -5.95
CA LEU A 11 -10.37 -17.68 -6.14
C LEU A 11 -11.28 -17.38 -4.94
N ILE A 12 -11.81 -18.40 -4.25
CA ILE A 12 -12.65 -18.22 -3.05
C ILE A 12 -11.86 -17.59 -1.88
N LYS A 13 -10.54 -17.75 -1.85
CA LYS A 13 -9.66 -17.18 -0.80
C LYS A 13 -9.17 -15.77 -1.11
N ILE A 14 -9.51 -15.24 -2.27
CA ILE A 14 -9.19 -13.86 -2.66
C ILE A 14 -10.39 -12.96 -2.32
N ILE A 15 -10.24 -12.25 -1.22
CA ILE A 15 -11.17 -11.21 -0.79
C ILE A 15 -10.82 -9.92 -1.54
N LYS A 16 -11.76 -9.43 -2.34
CA LYS A 16 -11.66 -8.11 -2.95
C LYS A 16 -11.76 -7.00 -1.87
N PRO A 17 -10.88 -5.99 -1.89
CA PRO A 17 -11.05 -4.77 -1.09
C PRO A 17 -12.32 -3.98 -1.45
N LYS A 18 -13.07 -3.49 -0.46
CA LYS A 18 -14.33 -2.76 -0.70
C LYS A 18 -14.07 -1.39 -1.32
N LEU A 19 -12.94 -0.76 -0.99
CA LEU A 19 -12.58 0.55 -1.53
C LEU A 19 -12.24 0.51 -3.02
N LEU A 20 -11.83 -0.64 -3.56
CA LEU A 20 -11.41 -0.72 -4.96
C LEU A 20 -12.59 -1.02 -5.89
N LYS A 21 -12.60 -0.42 -7.08
CA LYS A 21 -13.49 -0.81 -8.18
C LYS A 21 -13.08 -2.18 -8.70
N ASP A 22 -14.02 -2.92 -9.30
CA ASP A 22 -13.78 -4.29 -9.76
C ASP A 22 -12.68 -4.35 -10.83
N ASP A 23 -12.76 -3.48 -11.83
CA ASP A 23 -11.80 -3.37 -12.94
C ASP A 23 -10.41 -3.01 -12.43
N PHE A 24 -10.32 -2.04 -11.51
CA PHE A 24 -9.05 -1.65 -10.91
C PHE A 24 -8.46 -2.77 -10.06
N TRP A 25 -9.27 -3.46 -9.25
CA TRP A 25 -8.82 -4.61 -8.47
C TRP A 25 -8.31 -5.74 -9.35
N ILE A 26 -9.00 -6.07 -10.44
CA ILE A 26 -8.56 -7.10 -11.39
C ILE A 26 -7.19 -6.73 -11.96
N ARG A 27 -7.02 -5.49 -12.41
CA ARG A 27 -5.72 -4.98 -12.91
C ARG A 27 -4.64 -5.08 -11.82
N LEU A 28 -4.94 -4.62 -10.61
CA LEU A 28 -3.99 -4.63 -9.49
C LEU A 28 -3.57 -6.04 -9.08
N PHE A 29 -4.52 -6.98 -9.09
CA PHE A 29 -4.28 -8.39 -8.82
C PHE A 29 -3.32 -9.01 -9.84
N PHE A 30 -3.46 -8.69 -11.13
CA PHE A 30 -2.49 -9.12 -12.15
C PHE A 30 -1.10 -8.50 -11.91
N ILE A 31 -1.03 -7.20 -11.62
CA ILE A 31 0.24 -6.50 -11.36
C ILE A 31 0.97 -7.08 -10.14
N LEU A 32 0.26 -7.37 -9.05
CA LEU A 32 0.84 -8.00 -7.86
C LEU A 32 1.52 -9.33 -8.20
N GLN A 33 0.89 -10.16 -9.03
CA GLN A 33 1.43 -11.47 -9.41
C GLN A 33 2.59 -11.34 -10.40
N GLU A 34 2.49 -10.44 -11.38
CA GLU A 34 3.54 -10.16 -12.34
C GLU A 34 4.82 -9.67 -11.64
N LYS A 35 4.68 -8.66 -10.77
CA LYS A 35 5.81 -8.07 -10.04
C LYS A 35 6.44 -9.00 -9.03
N SER A 36 5.63 -9.79 -8.30
CA SER A 36 6.15 -10.76 -7.33
C SER A 36 6.68 -12.04 -7.99
N LYS A 37 6.34 -12.28 -9.26
CA LYS A 37 6.56 -13.55 -9.98
C LYS A 37 5.96 -14.75 -9.25
N LYS A 38 4.87 -14.54 -8.52
CA LYS A 38 4.19 -15.56 -7.72
C LYS A 38 2.67 -15.44 -7.87
N THR A 39 1.98 -16.54 -7.62
CA THR A 39 0.52 -16.57 -7.60
C THR A 39 0.02 -16.21 -6.21
N ILE A 40 -0.96 -15.31 -6.10
CA ILE A 40 -1.61 -15.02 -4.82
C ILE A 40 -2.53 -16.19 -4.48
N LYS A 41 -2.29 -16.82 -3.34
CA LYS A 41 -3.07 -17.94 -2.80
C LYS A 41 -4.26 -17.47 -1.99
N GLU A 42 -4.09 -16.39 -1.25
CA GLU A 42 -5.05 -15.90 -0.27
C GLU A 42 -4.77 -14.43 0.03
N SER A 43 -5.84 -13.67 0.28
CA SER A 43 -5.77 -12.30 0.79
C SER A 43 -6.59 -12.19 2.07
N LYS A 44 -5.96 -11.73 3.16
CA LYS A 44 -6.60 -11.60 4.46
C LYS A 44 -6.76 -10.13 4.84
N LEU A 45 -7.98 -9.67 5.04
CA LEU A 45 -8.24 -8.36 5.63
C LEU A 45 -7.76 -8.37 7.09
N ILE A 46 -6.73 -7.57 7.40
CA ILE A 46 -6.13 -7.51 8.75
C ILE A 46 -6.46 -6.22 9.49
N TYR A 47 -6.85 -5.17 8.78
CA TYR A 47 -7.24 -3.88 9.35
C TYR A 47 -8.30 -3.23 8.48
N GLN A 48 -9.36 -2.73 9.12
CA GLN A 48 -10.40 -1.92 8.50
C GLN A 48 -10.66 -0.70 9.40
N GLY A 49 -10.40 0.51 8.91
CA GLY A 49 -10.44 1.75 9.67
C GLY A 49 -11.78 2.00 10.37
N THR A 50 -12.89 1.80 9.68
CA THR A 50 -14.25 1.93 10.27
C THR A 50 -14.59 0.90 11.35
N LYS A 51 -13.85 -0.21 11.42
CA LYS A 51 -14.06 -1.29 12.40
C LYS A 51 -13.06 -1.24 13.55
N ASP A 52 -11.77 -1.09 13.22
CA ASP A 52 -10.66 -1.14 14.17
C ASP A 52 -10.31 0.26 14.71
N GLY A 53 -10.79 1.34 14.07
CA GLY A 53 -10.51 2.73 14.40
C GLY A 53 -9.30 3.28 13.65
N LEU A 54 -9.43 4.49 13.09
CA LEU A 54 -8.40 5.21 12.34
C LEU A 54 -7.38 5.85 13.28
N ASN A 55 -6.48 5.05 13.82
CA ASN A 55 -5.33 5.56 14.58
C ASN A 55 -4.08 4.69 14.38
N LYS A 56 -2.92 5.34 14.58
CA LYS A 56 -1.59 4.76 14.39
C LYS A 56 -1.36 3.51 15.24
N ASP A 57 -1.87 3.48 16.46
CA ASP A 57 -1.61 2.39 17.38
C ASP A 57 -2.33 1.11 16.92
N GLN A 58 -3.58 1.24 16.47
CA GLN A 58 -4.31 0.13 15.86
C GLN A 58 -3.65 -0.34 14.56
N PHE A 59 -3.16 0.58 13.72
CA PHE A 59 -2.36 0.21 12.54
C PHE A 59 -1.16 -0.66 12.92
N TRP A 60 -0.34 -0.23 13.88
CA TRP A 60 0.86 -1.00 14.26
C TRP A 60 0.53 -2.31 14.98
N ILE A 61 -0.54 -2.37 15.78
CA ILE A 61 -1.02 -3.63 16.37
C ILE A 61 -1.29 -4.68 15.29
N LYS A 62 -1.88 -4.28 14.15
CA LYS A 62 -2.21 -5.21 13.05
C LYS A 62 -1.03 -5.49 12.12
N CYS A 63 -0.21 -4.48 11.83
CA CYS A 63 0.81 -4.53 10.77
C CYS A 63 2.22 -4.88 11.25
N ASN A 64 2.56 -4.65 12.53
CA ASN A 64 3.92 -4.84 13.02
C ASN A 64 4.37 -6.30 12.87
N GLY A 65 5.52 -6.50 12.24
CA GLY A 65 6.11 -7.80 11.96
C GLY A 65 5.62 -8.49 10.69
N LYS A 66 4.63 -7.94 9.98
CA LYS A 66 4.05 -8.55 8.76
C LYS A 66 4.76 -8.11 7.48
N CYS A 67 4.61 -8.92 6.44
CA CYS A 67 5.14 -8.69 5.09
C CYS A 67 3.99 -8.76 4.07
N ASN A 68 4.27 -8.48 2.79
CA ASN A 68 3.30 -8.62 1.69
C ASN A 68 1.99 -7.89 1.95
N LEU A 69 2.07 -6.64 2.42
CA LEU A 69 0.90 -5.85 2.75
C LEU A 69 0.53 -4.96 1.57
N ILE A 70 -0.73 -5.01 1.18
CA ILE A 70 -1.37 -3.98 0.36
C ILE A 70 -2.23 -3.10 1.26
N MET A 71 -1.94 -1.81 1.25
CA MET A 71 -2.63 -0.79 2.06
C MET A 71 -3.41 0.12 1.13
N ILE A 72 -4.69 0.33 1.44
CA ILE A 72 -5.65 1.06 0.62
C ILE A 72 -6.28 2.12 1.50
N PHE A 73 -6.32 3.36 1.02
CA PHE A 73 -6.78 4.52 1.75
C PHE A 73 -7.81 5.30 0.95
N GLN A 74 -8.77 5.88 1.65
CA GLN A 74 -9.69 6.88 1.11
C GLN A 74 -9.48 8.20 1.86
N SER A 75 -9.16 9.28 1.13
CA SER A 75 -9.11 10.63 1.70
C SER A 75 -10.50 11.25 1.85
N GLN A 76 -10.58 12.35 2.61
CA GLN A 76 -11.82 13.13 2.75
C GLN A 76 -12.36 13.68 1.41
N SER A 77 -11.50 13.99 0.44
CA SER A 77 -11.91 14.37 -0.92
C SER A 77 -12.36 13.19 -1.79
N GLY A 78 -12.39 11.97 -1.24
CA GLY A 78 -12.81 10.76 -1.95
C GLY A 78 -11.74 10.16 -2.87
N HIS A 79 -10.50 10.61 -2.79
CA HIS A 79 -9.41 9.97 -3.55
C HIS A 79 -9.07 8.62 -2.95
N ILE A 80 -8.86 7.63 -3.82
CA ILE A 80 -8.51 6.27 -3.44
C ILE A 80 -7.11 5.97 -3.96
N PHE A 81 -6.21 5.66 -3.04
CA PHE A 81 -4.79 5.47 -3.28
C PHE A 81 -4.22 4.47 -2.29
N GLY A 82 -2.96 4.10 -2.47
CA GLY A 82 -2.31 3.19 -1.55
C GLY A 82 -0.98 2.69 -2.06
N GLY A 83 -0.51 1.61 -1.48
CA GLY A 83 0.73 0.97 -1.89
C GLY A 83 0.79 -0.49 -1.47
N TYR A 84 1.62 -1.24 -2.17
CA TYR A 84 2.01 -2.60 -1.82
C TYR A 84 3.51 -2.64 -1.55
N SER A 85 3.91 -3.42 -0.55
CA SER A 85 5.32 -3.78 -0.36
C SER A 85 5.45 -5.21 0.16
N PRO A 86 6.39 -6.01 -0.38
CA PRO A 86 6.74 -7.32 0.17
C PRO A 86 7.56 -7.21 1.46
N CYS A 87 8.11 -6.02 1.76
CA CYS A 87 8.99 -5.79 2.89
C CYS A 87 8.28 -6.01 4.23
N LYS A 88 9.07 -6.35 5.25
CA LYS A 88 8.58 -6.47 6.62
C LYS A 88 8.34 -5.09 7.23
N TRP A 89 7.11 -4.84 7.66
CA TRP A 89 6.73 -3.62 8.38
C TRP A 89 7.08 -3.75 9.86
N GLN A 90 7.97 -2.90 10.38
CA GLN A 90 8.43 -3.00 11.77
C GLN A 90 8.47 -1.62 12.43
N GLN A 91 7.58 -1.37 13.39
CA GLN A 91 7.35 -0.04 13.99
C GLN A 91 8.63 0.68 14.47
N ASN A 92 9.56 -0.07 15.08
CA ASN A 92 10.74 0.50 15.76
C ASN A 92 12.05 0.31 14.98
N LEU A 93 11.99 0.23 13.65
CA LEU A 93 13.21 0.10 12.84
C LEU A 93 14.00 1.42 12.76
N ASN A 94 13.30 2.57 12.72
CA ASN A 94 13.87 3.90 12.54
C ASN A 94 14.81 4.01 11.33
N ASN A 95 14.43 3.36 10.23
CA ASN A 95 15.23 3.32 9.00
C ASN A 95 14.35 3.04 7.77
N ASN A 96 14.95 3.20 6.59
CA ASN A 96 14.41 2.72 5.33
C ASN A 96 14.59 1.21 5.20
N VAL A 97 13.70 0.57 4.44
CA VAL A 97 13.74 -0.87 4.16
C VAL A 97 13.91 -1.07 2.67
N GLN A 98 14.85 -1.95 2.33
CA GLN A 98 15.15 -2.33 0.96
C GLN A 98 14.15 -3.36 0.43
N ASP A 99 13.71 -3.17 -0.81
CA ASP A 99 13.00 -4.17 -1.60
C ASP A 99 13.86 -4.65 -2.78
N ASP A 100 14.55 -5.77 -2.62
CA ASP A 100 15.36 -6.36 -3.69
C ASP A 100 14.54 -6.97 -4.83
N THR A 101 13.24 -7.20 -4.63
CA THR A 101 12.37 -7.75 -5.66
C THR A 101 11.84 -6.68 -6.62
N LEU A 102 11.93 -5.40 -6.23
CA LEU A 102 11.31 -4.26 -6.92
C LEU A 102 9.80 -4.43 -7.13
N SER A 103 9.17 -5.24 -6.27
CA SER A 103 7.74 -5.52 -6.39
C SER A 103 6.87 -4.49 -5.66
N SER A 104 7.47 -3.63 -4.83
CA SER A 104 6.78 -2.50 -4.22
C SER A 104 6.30 -1.49 -5.27
N PHE A 105 5.12 -0.93 -5.03
CA PHE A 105 4.55 0.15 -5.84
C PHE A 105 3.58 0.99 -5.00
N ILE A 106 3.38 2.22 -5.43
CA ILE A 106 2.27 3.08 -5.02
C ILE A 106 1.22 3.04 -6.12
N PHE A 107 -0.06 3.22 -5.79
CA PHE A 107 -1.12 3.35 -6.77
C PHE A 107 -2.08 4.48 -6.44
N SER A 108 -2.77 4.98 -7.46
CA SER A 108 -3.94 5.85 -7.34
C SER A 108 -5.04 5.30 -8.23
N GLN A 109 -6.12 4.80 -7.63
CA GLN A 109 -7.30 4.37 -8.38
C GLN A 109 -8.02 5.57 -8.99
N THR A 110 -8.04 6.71 -8.31
CA THR A 110 -8.67 7.94 -8.82
C THR A 110 -8.03 8.42 -10.13
N HIS A 111 -6.72 8.23 -10.27
CA HIS A 111 -5.97 8.58 -11.48
C HIS A 111 -5.69 7.40 -12.40
N ASP A 112 -6.17 6.20 -12.06
CA ASP A 112 -5.87 4.93 -12.75
C ASP A 112 -4.37 4.67 -13.01
N GLN A 113 -3.54 4.98 -12.01
CA GLN A 113 -2.08 4.96 -12.13
C GLN A 113 -1.40 4.05 -11.10
N ILE A 114 -0.28 3.46 -11.54
CA ILE A 114 0.64 2.65 -10.76
C ILE A 114 2.03 3.27 -10.87
N TYR A 115 2.66 3.51 -9.74
CA TYR A 115 3.99 4.11 -9.63
C TYR A 115 4.94 3.02 -9.11
N SER A 116 5.79 2.48 -9.99
CA SER A 116 6.72 1.42 -9.61
C SER A 116 7.90 1.99 -8.83
N LEU A 117 8.46 1.20 -7.91
CA LEU A 117 9.71 1.53 -7.24
C LEU A 117 10.84 1.69 -8.27
N LYS A 118 11.63 2.75 -8.17
CA LYS A 118 12.80 2.96 -9.02
C LYS A 118 13.94 2.05 -8.59
N LEU A 119 14.67 1.47 -9.54
CA LEU A 119 15.78 0.55 -9.29
C LEU A 119 16.86 1.17 -8.39
N GLU A 120 17.23 2.41 -8.68
CA GLU A 120 18.23 3.20 -7.94
C GLU A 120 17.79 3.60 -6.52
N ASN A 121 16.51 3.42 -6.20
CA ASN A 121 15.92 3.72 -4.91
C ASN A 121 15.39 2.47 -4.18
N LYS A 122 15.81 1.26 -4.59
CA LYS A 122 15.32 0.02 -3.99
C LYS A 122 15.55 -0.06 -2.49
N GLN A 123 16.62 0.55 -1.97
CA GLN A 123 16.97 0.69 -0.55
C GLN A 123 16.01 1.58 0.25
N ASN A 124 15.15 2.31 -0.46
CA ASN A 124 14.22 3.31 0.05
C ASN A 124 12.76 2.92 -0.23
N ALA A 125 12.43 1.62 -0.34
CA ALA A 125 11.10 1.16 -0.75
C ALA A 125 10.01 1.58 0.24
N ILE A 126 10.21 1.27 1.51
CA ILE A 126 9.37 1.75 2.61
C ILE A 126 10.28 2.33 3.69
N SER A 127 9.70 3.06 4.63
CA SER A 127 10.42 3.47 5.82
C SER A 127 9.53 3.31 7.04
N SER A 128 10.15 2.98 8.16
CA SER A 128 9.42 2.69 9.38
C SER A 128 10.02 3.45 10.55
N TRP A 129 9.20 4.31 11.14
CA TRP A 129 9.56 5.22 12.21
C TRP A 129 8.50 5.11 13.31
N SER A 130 8.93 5.01 14.56
CA SER A 130 8.02 4.72 15.69
C SER A 130 6.91 5.76 15.87
N SER A 131 7.17 7.01 15.47
CA SER A 131 6.25 8.15 15.55
C SER A 131 5.35 8.35 14.34
N HIS A 132 5.43 7.48 13.32
CA HIS A 132 4.70 7.66 12.06
C HIS A 132 3.75 6.49 11.76
N GLY A 133 2.80 6.71 10.84
CA GLY A 133 2.02 5.65 10.21
C GLY A 133 2.80 5.02 9.04
N PRO A 134 2.11 4.46 8.04
CA PRO A 134 2.77 3.89 6.87
C PRO A 134 3.46 4.96 6.03
N ARG A 135 4.70 4.68 5.62
CA ARG A 135 5.44 5.48 4.65
C ARG A 135 6.06 4.63 3.56
N PHE A 136 5.72 4.96 2.32
CA PHE A 136 6.38 4.46 1.13
C PHE A 136 7.36 5.51 0.62
N GLY A 137 8.57 5.07 0.27
CA GLY A 137 9.59 5.92 -0.31
C GLY A 137 10.42 6.65 0.75
N GLY A 138 11.75 6.62 0.58
CA GLY A 138 12.66 7.38 1.45
C GLY A 138 12.48 8.90 1.34
N GLY A 139 11.93 9.36 0.21
CA GLY A 139 11.55 10.75 -0.02
C GLY A 139 10.16 11.12 0.49
N CYS A 140 9.45 10.19 1.15
CA CYS A 140 8.06 10.37 1.59
C CYS A 140 7.08 10.45 0.41
N ASP A 141 7.27 9.60 -0.60
CA ASP A 141 6.41 9.53 -1.78
C ASP A 141 4.94 9.36 -1.39
N LEU A 142 4.67 8.57 -0.35
CA LEU A 142 3.39 8.51 0.36
C LEU A 142 3.67 8.42 1.86
N ALA A 143 3.25 9.42 2.63
CA ALA A 143 3.44 9.44 4.08
C ALA A 143 2.15 9.82 4.82
N ILE A 144 1.69 8.95 5.72
CA ILE A 144 0.61 9.24 6.67
C ILE A 144 1.24 9.43 8.05
N ASN A 145 1.23 10.68 8.52
CA ASN A 145 2.03 11.15 9.64
C ASN A 145 1.11 11.75 10.70
N SER A 146 0.48 10.93 11.53
CA SER A 146 -0.28 11.41 12.69
C SER A 146 -0.83 10.22 13.46
N ASN A 147 -1.20 10.46 14.71
CA ASN A 147 -1.83 9.43 15.54
C ASN A 147 -3.23 9.08 15.04
N ASP A 148 -3.93 9.98 14.35
CA ASP A 148 -5.32 9.84 13.88
C ASP A 148 -5.43 9.67 12.35
N LEU A 149 -4.29 9.49 11.68
CA LEU A 149 -4.17 9.35 10.22
C LEU A 149 -4.71 10.57 9.45
N GLN A 150 -4.84 11.74 10.09
CA GLN A 150 -5.39 12.93 9.45
C GLN A 150 -4.32 13.78 8.74
N ASP A 151 -3.08 13.74 9.23
CA ASP A 151 -1.96 14.49 8.68
C ASP A 151 -0.95 13.60 7.93
N GLY A 152 -0.17 14.19 7.05
CA GLY A 152 0.69 13.51 6.10
C GLY A 152 1.00 14.37 4.88
N TYR A 153 1.81 13.84 3.97
CA TYR A 153 2.13 14.50 2.70
C TYR A 153 2.59 13.47 1.67
N SER A 154 2.56 13.86 0.40
CA SER A 154 3.03 13.07 -0.73
C SER A 154 4.09 13.85 -1.48
N LYS A 155 5.31 13.31 -1.54
CA LYS A 155 6.40 13.77 -2.43
C LYS A 155 6.69 12.71 -3.48
N LEU A 156 5.61 12.19 -4.09
CA LEU A 156 5.68 11.18 -5.14
C LEU A 156 6.73 11.59 -6.18
N GLY A 157 7.38 10.63 -6.81
CA GLY A 157 8.42 10.89 -7.80
C GLY A 157 9.83 10.90 -7.24
N HIS A 158 10.02 10.75 -5.92
CA HIS A 158 11.36 10.58 -5.34
C HIS A 158 11.83 9.13 -5.50
N SER A 159 11.28 8.20 -4.71
CA SER A 159 11.65 6.78 -4.74
C SER A 159 10.80 5.97 -5.72
N TYR A 160 9.58 6.42 -6.00
CA TYR A 160 8.67 5.80 -6.96
C TYR A 160 8.60 6.62 -8.25
N GLN A 161 8.36 5.96 -9.38
CA GLN A 161 8.30 6.60 -10.70
C GLN A 161 7.14 7.58 -10.79
N TRP A 162 7.43 8.82 -11.18
CA TRP A 162 6.41 9.80 -11.57
C TRP A 162 7.05 10.90 -12.40
N ASP A 163 6.59 11.04 -13.64
CA ASP A 163 7.27 11.88 -14.63
C ASP A 163 6.87 13.37 -14.54
N LYS A 164 5.80 13.70 -13.81
CA LYS A 164 5.21 15.05 -13.82
C LYS A 164 5.76 16.00 -12.77
N TYR A 165 6.21 15.51 -11.61
CA TYR A 165 6.80 16.39 -10.61
C TYR A 165 7.95 15.69 -9.89
N GLN A 166 9.10 16.34 -9.84
CA GLN A 166 10.24 15.85 -9.10
C GLN A 166 10.33 16.63 -7.79
N ASN A 167 10.16 15.92 -6.67
CA ASN A 167 10.57 16.33 -5.33
C ASN A 167 9.85 17.54 -4.71
N SER A 168 8.58 17.78 -5.04
CA SER A 168 7.72 18.73 -4.31
C SER A 168 6.53 18.03 -3.65
N SER A 169 6.01 18.62 -2.58
CA SER A 169 4.74 18.18 -2.00
C SER A 169 3.63 18.37 -3.03
N SER A 170 2.79 17.35 -3.19
CA SER A 170 1.70 17.35 -4.16
C SER A 170 0.40 16.81 -3.55
N THR A 171 -0.72 17.37 -3.99
CA THR A 171 -2.07 16.90 -3.67
C THR A 171 -2.51 15.72 -4.54
N HIS A 172 -1.70 15.29 -5.50
CA HIS A 172 -2.05 14.27 -6.51
C HIS A 172 -2.64 12.98 -5.93
N LEU A 173 -2.06 12.42 -4.86
CA LEU A 173 -2.60 11.19 -4.28
C LEU A 173 -3.88 11.43 -3.46
N PHE A 174 -3.94 12.54 -2.73
CA PHE A 174 -4.97 12.77 -1.70
C PHE A 174 -6.15 13.61 -2.17
N GLY A 175 -6.01 14.32 -3.29
CA GLY A 175 -6.93 15.35 -3.76
C GLY A 175 -6.91 16.65 -2.95
N GLN A 176 -6.06 16.74 -1.92
CA GLN A 176 -5.94 17.85 -1.00
C GLN A 176 -4.55 17.83 -0.32
N ASP A 177 -4.20 18.83 0.48
CA ASP A 177 -2.85 18.97 1.04
C ASP A 177 -2.47 17.87 2.04
N LYS A 178 -3.46 17.38 2.80
CA LYS A 178 -3.30 16.36 3.83
C LYS A 178 -4.15 15.15 3.52
N PRO A 179 -3.76 13.93 3.93
CA PRO A 179 -4.52 12.74 3.58
C PRO A 179 -5.93 12.72 4.17
N GLN A 180 -6.12 13.19 5.42
CA GLN A 180 -7.41 13.22 6.13
C GLN A 180 -8.23 11.95 5.89
N ILE A 181 -7.64 10.81 6.30
CA ILE A 181 -8.18 9.49 5.95
C ILE A 181 -9.57 9.31 6.56
N THR A 182 -10.50 8.83 5.74
CA THR A 182 -11.88 8.50 6.13
C THR A 182 -12.15 7.00 6.17
N GLU A 183 -11.38 6.20 5.42
CA GLU A 183 -11.37 4.74 5.49
C GLU A 183 -10.00 4.19 5.10
N CYS A 184 -9.63 3.06 5.69
CA CYS A 184 -8.42 2.33 5.38
C CYS A 184 -8.71 0.82 5.38
N GLU A 185 -8.26 0.11 4.35
CA GLU A 185 -8.26 -1.34 4.30
C GLU A 185 -6.82 -1.84 4.11
N ILE A 186 -6.38 -2.79 4.93
CA ILE A 186 -5.07 -3.43 4.77
C ILE A 186 -5.25 -4.93 4.64
N PHE A 187 -4.68 -5.49 3.59
CA PHE A 187 -4.68 -6.91 3.34
C PHE A 187 -3.26 -7.47 3.42
N GLU A 188 -3.13 -8.60 4.09
CA GLU A 188 -1.95 -9.47 4.06
C GLU A 188 -2.13 -10.47 2.92
N LEU A 189 -1.17 -10.50 2.00
CA LEU A 189 -1.19 -11.39 0.84
C LEU A 189 -0.27 -12.60 1.07
N ASN A 190 -0.83 -13.78 0.87
CA ASN A 190 -0.08 -15.04 0.90
C ASN A 190 0.12 -15.52 -0.53
N PHE A 191 1.37 -15.80 -0.89
CA PHE A 191 1.75 -16.28 -2.21
C PHE A 191 2.06 -17.79 -2.18
N LEU A 192 1.91 -18.46 -3.33
CA LEU A 192 2.41 -19.82 -3.57
C LEU A 192 3.92 -19.86 -3.78
#